data_AF-A0AAN9YKQ3-F1
#
_entry.id   AF-A0AAN9YKQ3-F1
#
_cell.length_a   1.000
_cell.length_b   1.000
_cell.length_c   1.000
_cell.angle_alpha   90.00
_cell.angle_beta   90.00
_cell.angle_gamma   90.00
#
_symmetry.space_group_name_H-M   'P 1'
#
loop_
_entity.id
_entity.type
_entity.pdbx_description
1 polymer ?
#
loop_
_entity_poly.entity_id
_entity_poly.type
_entity_poly.pdbx_seq_one_letter_code
_entity_poly.pdbx_strand_id
1 'polypeptide(L)'
;MSSSVSLLRSAQRSLRTTHQIPIHDFLAPALFSPSSPRRLISSTSGRLASEVAGNTPSPNASRPSPPPPPPSSSSAAAGPSSSKAGKRKPLTQEQRDFLSSALRVNQAGELAATLIYTAQTPPVVNRQPHLRPLMKHMYEQEVGHLETFNGLIARHRVRPTALYPLWSAASYGLGWSTALLGQEAAMACTEAVETEIGDHYNSQIRTLLEMVRDWEAEGYEVGDEFRDLLSTLRRIRDEELEHLDHAVEHDSQKAEPHWLLTGFIRLGCRGAIWASERI
;
A
#
# COMPACT_ATOMS: atom_id res chain seq x y z
N MET A 1 46.68 48.05 -14.99
CA MET A 1 45.88 47.39 -13.95
C MET A 1 46.13 45.89 -14.05
N SER A 2 46.60 45.31 -12.93
CA SER A 2 46.84 43.89 -12.56
C SER A 2 45.85 42.86 -13.12
N SER A 3 46.02 41.54 -13.07
CA SER A 3 47.10 40.56 -12.84
C SER A 3 46.47 39.18 -13.09
N SER A 4 47.31 38.19 -13.38
CA SER A 4 47.15 36.72 -13.35
C SER A 4 45.98 36.13 -12.54
N VAL A 5 45.34 35.05 -13.04
CA VAL A 5 45.03 33.82 -12.26
C VAL A 5 44.97 32.59 -13.20
N SER A 6 45.49 31.49 -12.68
CA SER A 6 45.73 30.18 -13.26
C SER A 6 44.70 29.14 -12.75
N LEU A 7 44.59 28.01 -13.46
CA LEU A 7 44.29 26.65 -12.98
C LEU A 7 42.86 26.17 -12.62
N LEU A 8 42.54 25.02 -13.26
CA LEU A 8 41.98 23.76 -12.73
C LEU A 8 40.55 23.72 -12.13
N ARG A 9 39.74 22.82 -12.70
CA ARG A 9 39.06 21.65 -12.06
C ARG A 9 37.94 21.16 -13.01
N SER A 10 37.96 19.92 -13.49
CA SER A 10 37.63 18.65 -12.82
C SER A 10 36.22 18.17 -13.21
N ALA A 11 36.23 17.06 -13.94
CA ALA A 11 35.26 15.96 -13.99
C ALA A 11 33.90 16.12 -13.29
N GLN A 12 32.82 15.90 -14.06
CA GLN A 12 31.66 15.15 -13.59
C GLN A 12 31.28 14.08 -14.63
N ARG A 13 31.55 12.82 -14.27
CA ARG A 13 30.89 11.64 -14.85
C ARG A 13 29.45 11.66 -14.37
N SER A 14 28.49 11.76 -15.29
CA SER A 14 27.10 11.43 -14.99
C SER A 14 26.90 9.93 -15.23
N LEU A 15 26.64 9.22 -14.13
CA LEU A 15 26.24 7.82 -14.13
C LEU A 15 24.85 7.72 -14.77
N ARG A 16 24.77 7.06 -15.93
CA ARG A 16 23.50 6.55 -16.45
C ARG A 16 23.10 5.34 -15.61
N THR A 17 22.24 5.55 -14.62
CA THR A 17 21.52 4.47 -13.95
C THR A 17 20.26 4.21 -14.75
N THR A 18 20.30 3.27 -15.68
CA THR A 18 19.10 2.71 -16.31
C THR A 18 18.44 1.78 -15.31
N HIS A 19 17.39 2.24 -14.62
CA HIS A 19 16.46 1.34 -13.95
C HIS A 19 15.60 0.65 -15.02
N GLN A 20 16.01 -0.54 -15.39
CA GLN A 20 15.24 -1.47 -16.21
C GLN A 20 14.21 -2.12 -15.28
N ILE A 21 12.92 -1.86 -15.50
CA ILE A 21 11.82 -2.55 -14.81
C ILE A 21 11.64 -3.91 -15.49
N PRO A 22 11.78 -5.05 -14.81
CA PRO A 22 11.48 -6.34 -15.40
C PRO A 22 9.96 -6.53 -15.40
N ILE A 23 9.34 -6.18 -16.52
CA ILE A 23 8.02 -6.71 -16.90
C ILE A 23 8.28 -8.08 -17.51
N HIS A 24 7.46 -9.07 -17.15
CA HIS A 24 7.45 -10.48 -17.58
C HIS A 24 8.27 -11.46 -16.69
N ASP A 25 7.62 -12.01 -15.66
CA ASP A 25 7.71 -13.44 -15.35
C ASP A 25 6.68 -13.87 -14.29
N PHE A 26 5.41 -13.92 -14.68
CA PHE A 26 4.39 -14.60 -13.85
C PHE A 26 3.28 -15.25 -14.70
N LEU A 27 3.69 -15.98 -15.74
CA LEU A 27 2.83 -16.92 -16.46
C LEU A 27 3.57 -18.23 -16.69
N ALA A 28 3.80 -18.99 -15.61
CA ALA A 28 4.17 -20.39 -15.69
C ALA A 28 3.04 -21.23 -15.08
N PRO A 29 2.38 -22.13 -15.84
CA PRO A 29 1.35 -23.00 -15.31
C PRO A 29 2.00 -24.20 -14.61
N ALA A 30 1.92 -24.25 -13.27
CA ALA A 30 2.31 -25.44 -12.52
C ALA A 30 1.20 -26.49 -12.60
N LEU A 31 1.41 -27.49 -13.47
CA LEU A 31 0.60 -28.71 -13.55
C LEU A 31 0.91 -29.63 -12.35
N PHE A 32 -0.14 -30.02 -11.62
CA PHE A 32 -0.30 -31.19 -10.74
C PHE A 32 0.88 -31.65 -9.85
N SER A 33 0.67 -31.59 -8.52
CA SER A 33 1.06 -32.69 -7.61
C SER A 33 0.29 -32.67 -6.29
N PRO A 34 0.18 -33.81 -5.59
CA PRO A 34 -1.02 -34.18 -4.85
C PRO A 34 -1.02 -33.81 -3.36
N SER A 35 -2.23 -33.85 -2.82
CA SER A 35 -2.67 -33.65 -1.45
C SER A 35 -1.87 -34.43 -0.40
N SER A 36 -1.48 -33.76 0.68
CA SER A 36 -1.23 -34.40 1.97
C SER A 36 -1.73 -33.51 3.11
N PRO A 37 -2.38 -34.09 4.15
CA PRO A 37 -3.16 -33.32 5.11
C PRO A 37 -2.26 -32.87 6.26
N ARG A 38 -2.25 -31.57 6.59
CA ARG A 38 -1.66 -31.09 7.85
C ARG A 38 -2.50 -29.96 8.43
N ARG A 39 -3.23 -30.26 9.51
CA ARG A 39 -2.79 -30.28 10.93
C ARG A 39 -2.84 -28.85 11.48
N LEU A 40 -3.99 -28.55 12.10
CA LEU A 40 -4.26 -27.38 12.91
C LEU A 40 -3.20 -27.27 14.01
N ILE A 41 -2.62 -26.09 14.21
CA ILE A 41 -1.78 -25.81 15.37
C ILE A 41 -2.20 -24.49 16.00
N SER A 42 -2.56 -24.65 17.27
CA SER A 42 -2.87 -23.67 18.31
C SER A 42 -1.60 -23.03 18.87
N SER A 43 -1.72 -21.82 19.40
CA SER A 43 -0.64 -21.09 20.04
C SER A 43 -0.31 -21.64 21.43
N THR A 44 0.96 -21.98 21.68
CA THR A 44 1.63 -21.80 22.98
C THR A 44 3.13 -21.96 22.82
N SER A 45 3.87 -20.97 23.35
CA SER A 45 5.33 -20.98 23.45
C SER A 45 5.78 -21.94 24.54
N GLY A 46 6.70 -22.84 24.21
CA GLY A 46 7.43 -23.67 25.16
C GLY A 46 8.94 -23.50 24.95
N ARG A 47 9.57 -22.67 25.77
CA ARG A 47 11.02 -22.74 26.02
C ARG A 47 11.31 -23.99 26.84
N LEU A 48 12.30 -24.77 26.43
CA LEU A 48 13.09 -25.60 27.35
C LEU A 48 14.48 -25.85 26.75
N ALA A 49 15.48 -25.50 27.54
CA ALA A 49 16.88 -25.75 27.32
C ALA A 49 17.25 -27.19 27.70
N SER A 50 18.32 -27.73 27.11
CA SER A 50 19.16 -28.73 27.79
C SER A 50 20.58 -28.73 27.22
N GLU A 51 21.54 -28.71 28.15
CA GLU A 51 22.98 -28.87 28.02
C GLU A 51 23.40 -30.23 27.46
N VAL A 52 24.53 -30.28 26.75
CA VAL A 52 25.50 -31.39 26.85
C VAL A 52 26.93 -30.83 26.70
N ALA A 53 27.80 -31.27 27.61
CA ALA A 53 29.20 -30.92 27.80
C ALA A 53 30.18 -31.66 26.88
N GLY A 54 31.42 -31.14 26.76
CA GLY A 54 32.57 -31.83 26.16
C GLY A 54 33.90 -31.12 26.34
N ASN A 55 34.77 -31.69 27.18
CA ASN A 55 36.13 -31.29 27.60
C ASN A 55 37.18 -31.10 26.47
N THR A 56 38.17 -30.22 26.67
CA THR A 56 39.65 -30.48 26.56
C THR A 56 40.50 -29.24 26.98
N PRO A 57 41.81 -29.38 27.31
CA PRO A 57 42.48 -28.57 28.35
C PRO A 57 43.41 -27.41 27.92
N SER A 58 43.65 -26.53 28.90
CA SER A 58 44.75 -25.58 29.21
C SER A 58 46.10 -25.64 28.45
N PRO A 59 46.88 -24.52 28.34
CA PRO A 59 47.59 -23.97 29.52
C PRO A 59 47.85 -22.43 29.60
N ASN A 60 48.09 -22.01 30.87
CA ASN A 60 48.92 -20.91 31.39
C ASN A 60 48.93 -19.52 30.75
N ALA A 61 48.51 -18.51 31.53
CA ALA A 61 49.31 -17.31 31.81
C ALA A 61 48.71 -16.48 32.97
N SER A 62 49.57 -16.13 33.91
CA SER A 62 49.35 -15.40 35.16
C SER A 62 48.92 -13.93 34.95
N ARG A 63 47.88 -13.46 35.65
CA ARG A 63 47.65 -12.03 35.92
C ARG A 63 46.88 -11.82 37.24
N PRO A 64 47.23 -10.82 38.05
CA PRO A 64 46.66 -10.61 39.39
C PRO A 64 45.26 -9.96 39.34
N SER A 65 44.42 -10.36 40.30
CA SER A 65 43.02 -9.99 40.48
C SER A 65 42.79 -8.52 40.90
N PRO A 66 41.73 -7.85 40.43
CA PRO A 66 41.26 -6.58 41.00
C PRO A 66 40.36 -6.82 42.25
N PRO A 67 40.23 -5.83 43.15
CA PRO A 67 39.46 -5.93 44.38
C PRO A 67 37.92 -5.96 44.15
N PRO A 68 37.14 -6.47 45.11
CA PRO A 68 35.70 -6.69 44.94
C PRO A 68 34.89 -5.37 44.93
N PRO A 69 33.78 -5.31 44.18
CA PRO A 69 32.85 -4.19 44.23
C PRO A 69 31.99 -4.19 45.50
N PRO A 70 31.52 -3.03 45.97
CA PRO A 70 30.63 -2.90 47.15
C PRO A 70 29.21 -3.44 46.88
N PRO A 71 28.42 -3.75 47.92
CA PRO A 71 27.15 -4.44 47.78
C PRO A 71 26.01 -3.56 47.20
N SER A 72 25.20 -4.25 46.41
CA SER A 72 23.90 -3.92 45.82
C SER A 72 23.03 -2.88 46.54
N SER A 73 22.73 -1.78 45.84
CA SER A 73 21.51 -0.98 46.04
C SER A 73 20.42 -1.51 45.10
N SER A 74 19.35 -2.06 45.69
CA SER A 74 18.12 -2.48 45.03
C SER A 74 17.54 -1.35 44.15
N SER A 75 17.67 -1.48 42.84
CA SER A 75 16.79 -0.77 41.90
C SER A 75 15.65 -1.72 41.57
N ALA A 76 14.45 -1.34 42.01
CA ALA A 76 13.23 -2.07 41.82
C ALA A 76 13.08 -2.49 40.36
N ALA A 77 12.99 -3.80 40.13
CA ALA A 77 12.51 -4.34 38.89
C ALA A 77 11.11 -3.75 38.65
N ALA A 78 11.00 -2.86 37.66
CA ALA A 78 9.73 -2.54 37.05
C ALA A 78 9.18 -3.86 36.50
N GLY A 79 8.20 -4.43 37.19
CA GLY A 79 7.47 -5.58 36.69
C GLY A 79 6.89 -5.25 35.32
N PRO A 80 6.73 -6.24 34.42
CA PRO A 80 6.04 -5.99 33.17
C PRO A 80 4.66 -5.44 33.52
N SER A 81 4.38 -4.22 33.07
CA SER A 81 3.02 -3.69 33.10
C SER A 81 2.18 -4.65 32.27
N SER A 82 1.45 -5.54 32.94
CA SER A 82 0.39 -6.31 32.30
C SER A 82 -0.63 -5.28 31.85
N SER A 83 -0.55 -4.83 30.59
CA SER A 83 -1.68 -4.16 29.97
C SER A 83 -2.86 -5.11 30.18
N LYS A 84 -3.90 -4.62 30.86
CA LYS A 84 -5.18 -5.31 30.87
C LYS A 84 -5.61 -5.35 29.41
N ALA A 85 -5.31 -6.43 28.71
CA ALA A 85 -5.79 -6.63 27.35
C ALA A 85 -7.31 -6.70 27.47
N GLY A 86 -8.01 -5.64 27.03
CA GLY A 86 -9.45 -5.62 27.14
C GLY A 86 -10.09 -6.68 26.26
N LYS A 87 -11.37 -6.89 26.50
CA LYS A 87 -12.12 -7.96 25.86
C LYS A 87 -12.25 -7.65 24.37
N ARG A 88 -11.61 -8.44 23.50
CA ARG A 88 -11.69 -8.30 22.03
C ARG A 88 -12.67 -9.34 21.48
N LYS A 89 -13.48 -8.96 20.47
CA LYS A 89 -14.43 -9.84 19.78
C LYS A 89 -13.80 -10.35 18.47
N PRO A 90 -13.82 -11.66 18.18
CA PRO A 90 -13.44 -12.13 16.85
C PRO A 90 -14.46 -11.63 15.82
N LEU A 91 -13.99 -11.33 14.61
CA LEU A 91 -14.86 -10.91 13.51
C LEU A 91 -15.95 -11.96 13.24
N THR A 92 -17.14 -11.53 12.81
CA THR A 92 -18.15 -12.45 12.26
C THR A 92 -17.75 -12.90 10.85
N GLN A 93 -18.44 -13.90 10.28
CA GLN A 93 -18.18 -14.32 8.91
C GLN A 93 -18.50 -13.19 7.92
N GLU A 94 -19.64 -12.52 8.09
CA GLU A 94 -20.05 -11.38 7.27
C GLU A 94 -19.01 -10.24 7.30
N GLN A 95 -18.46 -9.93 8.47
CA GLN A 95 -17.41 -8.91 8.61
C GLN A 95 -16.11 -9.32 7.89
N ARG A 96 -15.73 -10.61 7.97
CA ARG A 96 -14.56 -11.13 7.23
C ARG A 96 -14.77 -11.08 5.72
N ASP A 97 -15.97 -11.44 5.26
CA ASP A 97 -16.30 -11.45 3.84
C ASP A 97 -16.32 -10.03 3.28
N PHE A 98 -16.90 -9.09 4.02
CA PHE A 98 -16.85 -7.66 3.70
C PHE A 98 -15.41 -7.15 3.59
N LEU A 99 -14.57 -7.37 4.62
CA LEU A 99 -13.18 -6.92 4.62
C LEU A 99 -12.37 -7.55 3.48
N SER A 100 -12.59 -8.83 3.19
CA SER A 100 -11.92 -9.51 2.08
C SER A 100 -12.33 -8.94 0.72
N SER A 101 -13.61 -8.61 0.55
CA SER A 101 -14.11 -7.95 -0.66
C SER A 101 -13.54 -6.54 -0.78
N ALA A 102 -13.60 -5.73 0.28
CA ALA A 102 -13.10 -4.36 0.32
C ALA A 102 -11.61 -4.28 -0.03
N LEU A 103 -10.77 -5.11 0.61
CA LEU A 103 -9.33 -5.13 0.33
C LEU A 103 -9.01 -5.56 -1.11
N ARG A 104 -9.79 -6.49 -1.67
CA ARG A 104 -9.63 -6.92 -3.07
C ARG A 104 -9.96 -5.78 -4.03
N VAL A 105 -11.06 -5.07 -3.80
CA VAL A 105 -11.48 -3.95 -4.65
C VAL A 105 -10.48 -2.80 -4.56
N ASN A 106 -10.02 -2.44 -3.35
CA ASN A 106 -9.02 -1.38 -3.18
C ASN A 106 -7.75 -1.72 -3.96
N GLN A 107 -7.21 -2.95 -3.79
CA GLN A 107 -6.01 -3.36 -4.51
C GLN A 107 -6.19 -3.28 -6.04
N ALA A 108 -7.36 -3.67 -6.56
CA ALA A 108 -7.67 -3.56 -7.98
C ALA A 108 -7.81 -2.09 -8.44
N GLY A 109 -8.39 -1.24 -7.59
CA GLY A 109 -8.51 0.20 -7.79
C GLY A 109 -7.16 0.89 -7.89
N GLU A 110 -6.28 0.70 -6.90
CA GLU A 110 -4.94 1.31 -6.89
C GLU A 110 -4.09 0.87 -8.09
N LEU A 111 -4.23 -0.38 -8.50
CA LEU A 111 -3.59 -0.87 -9.72
C LEU A 111 -4.12 -0.12 -10.94
N ALA A 112 -5.44 0.01 -11.05
CA ALA A 112 -6.08 0.70 -12.17
C ALA A 112 -5.62 2.16 -12.24
N ALA A 113 -5.64 2.88 -11.11
CA ALA A 113 -5.17 4.26 -11.01
C ALA A 113 -3.68 4.37 -11.40
N THR A 114 -2.81 3.53 -10.82
CA THR A 114 -1.39 3.45 -11.19
C THR A 114 -1.19 3.29 -12.71
N LEU A 115 -1.97 2.40 -13.35
CA LEU A 115 -1.88 2.15 -14.79
C LEU A 115 -2.44 3.31 -15.64
N ILE A 116 -3.49 3.98 -15.17
CA ILE A 116 -4.03 5.18 -15.81
C ILE A 116 -2.97 6.28 -15.80
N TYR A 117 -2.37 6.61 -14.65
CA TYR A 117 -1.31 7.61 -14.58
C TYR A 117 -0.06 7.21 -15.39
N THR A 118 0.31 5.93 -15.36
CA THR A 118 1.41 5.41 -16.19
C THR A 118 1.17 5.70 -17.67
N ALA A 119 -0.06 5.49 -18.15
CA ALA A 119 -0.43 5.68 -19.54
C ALA A 119 -0.64 7.16 -19.91
N GLN A 120 -1.17 7.96 -18.98
CA GLN A 120 -1.45 9.39 -19.20
C GLN A 120 -0.19 10.26 -19.18
N THR A 121 0.76 9.94 -18.30
CA THR A 121 1.91 10.81 -18.00
C THR A 121 2.73 11.17 -19.25
N PRO A 122 3.15 10.24 -20.12
CA PRO A 122 4.01 10.59 -21.25
C PRO A 122 3.32 11.55 -22.25
N PRO A 123 2.10 11.27 -22.76
CA PRO A 123 1.44 12.19 -23.69
C PRO A 123 1.07 13.55 -23.09
N VAL A 124 0.67 13.59 -21.81
CA VAL A 124 0.32 14.84 -21.12
C VAL A 124 1.57 15.70 -20.93
N VAL A 125 2.64 15.14 -20.35
CA VAL A 125 3.88 15.88 -20.06
C VAL A 125 4.61 16.32 -21.33
N ASN A 126 4.51 15.54 -22.41
CA ASN A 126 5.10 15.94 -23.69
C ASN A 126 4.41 17.18 -24.29
N ARG A 127 3.09 17.32 -24.11
CA ARG A 127 2.34 18.51 -24.57
C ARG A 127 2.40 19.66 -23.58
N GLN A 128 2.39 19.35 -22.28
CA GLN A 128 2.35 20.29 -21.17
C GLN A 128 3.49 20.00 -20.18
N PRO A 129 4.74 20.40 -20.50
CA PRO A 129 5.90 20.07 -19.68
C PRO A 129 5.84 20.56 -18.23
N HIS A 130 5.08 21.62 -17.97
CA HIS A 130 4.89 22.19 -16.64
C HIS A 130 4.11 21.26 -15.70
N LEU A 131 3.32 20.30 -16.22
CA LEU A 131 2.58 19.32 -15.42
C LEU A 131 3.41 18.14 -14.95
N ARG A 132 4.68 18.04 -15.37
CA ARG A 132 5.56 16.93 -15.00
C ARG A 132 5.65 16.71 -13.48
N PRO A 133 5.82 17.74 -12.63
CA PRO A 133 5.90 17.53 -11.19
C PRO A 133 4.59 16.99 -10.63
N LEU A 134 3.44 17.50 -11.09
CA LEU A 134 2.12 17.05 -10.67
C LEU A 134 1.86 15.58 -11.06
N MET A 135 2.01 15.24 -12.33
CA MET A 135 1.79 13.86 -12.82
C MET A 135 2.71 12.87 -12.10
N LYS A 136 3.95 13.27 -11.82
CA LYS A 136 4.89 12.45 -11.05
C LYS A 136 4.43 12.27 -9.60
N HIS A 137 3.95 13.35 -8.96
CA HIS A 137 3.49 13.31 -7.57
C HIS A 137 2.30 12.36 -7.41
N MET A 138 1.26 12.51 -8.24
CA MET A 138 0.07 11.66 -8.20
C MET A 138 0.43 10.20 -8.48
N TYR A 139 1.25 9.94 -9.51
CA TYR A 139 1.74 8.59 -9.80
C TYR A 139 2.51 7.95 -8.62
N GLU A 140 3.38 8.70 -7.95
CA GLU A 140 4.15 8.19 -6.81
C GLU A 140 3.26 7.88 -5.60
N GLN A 141 2.18 8.63 -5.38
CA GLN A 141 1.17 8.31 -4.37
C GLN A 141 0.44 7.00 -4.71
N GLU A 142 -0.04 6.85 -5.95
CA GLU A 142 -0.73 5.63 -6.39
C GLU A 142 0.12 4.37 -6.27
N VAL A 143 1.42 4.46 -6.60
CA VAL A 143 2.35 3.35 -6.39
C VAL A 143 2.44 3.00 -4.89
N GLY A 144 2.49 4.00 -4.01
CA GLY A 144 2.48 3.79 -2.56
C GLY A 144 1.18 3.18 -2.03
N HIS A 145 0.03 3.58 -2.59
CA HIS A 145 -1.27 2.98 -2.25
C HIS A 145 -1.31 1.52 -2.69
N LEU A 146 -0.91 1.23 -3.94
CA LEU A 146 -0.85 -0.13 -4.47
C LEU A 146 0.09 -1.03 -3.66
N GLU A 147 1.27 -0.55 -3.27
CA GLU A 147 2.19 -1.27 -2.39
C GLU A 147 1.54 -1.58 -1.03
N THR A 148 0.84 -0.60 -0.46
CA THR A 148 0.11 -0.76 0.80
C THR A 148 -0.93 -1.88 0.69
N PHE A 149 -1.78 -1.86 -0.35
CA PHE A 149 -2.81 -2.88 -0.50
C PHE A 149 -2.27 -4.24 -0.91
N ASN A 150 -1.21 -4.32 -1.71
CA ASN A 150 -0.50 -5.56 -1.97
C ASN A 150 -0.01 -6.21 -0.67
N GLY A 151 0.53 -5.40 0.25
CA GLY A 151 0.91 -5.85 1.59
C GLY A 151 -0.28 -6.35 2.42
N LEU A 152 -1.40 -5.62 2.41
CA LEU A 152 -2.62 -5.99 3.13
C LEU A 152 -3.25 -7.28 2.60
N ILE A 153 -3.42 -7.42 1.28
CA ILE A 153 -4.02 -8.64 0.70
C ILE A 153 -3.12 -9.87 0.95
N ALA A 154 -1.79 -9.71 0.91
CA ALA A 154 -0.86 -10.78 1.21
C ALA A 154 -0.91 -11.18 2.69
N ARG A 155 -0.89 -10.19 3.60
CA ARG A 155 -0.97 -10.40 5.05
C ARG A 155 -2.24 -11.14 5.44
N HIS A 156 -3.38 -10.74 4.87
CA HIS A 156 -4.68 -11.30 5.20
C HIS A 156 -5.11 -12.48 4.31
N ARG A 157 -4.23 -12.92 3.39
CA ARG A 157 -4.50 -14.00 2.42
C ARG A 157 -5.77 -13.76 1.59
N VAL A 158 -6.04 -12.49 1.29
CA VAL A 158 -7.13 -12.09 0.40
C VAL A 158 -6.68 -12.37 -1.04
N ARG A 159 -7.50 -13.09 -1.79
CA ARG A 159 -7.24 -13.35 -3.21
C ARG A 159 -7.52 -12.08 -4.00
N PRO A 160 -6.60 -11.63 -4.88
CA PRO A 160 -6.89 -10.59 -5.88
C PRO A 160 -8.05 -10.99 -6.78
N THR A 161 -8.67 -10.01 -7.44
CA THR A 161 -9.73 -10.29 -8.41
C THR A 161 -9.19 -11.08 -9.62
N ALA A 162 -9.94 -12.09 -10.07
CA ALA A 162 -9.56 -12.83 -11.28
C ALA A 162 -9.64 -11.96 -12.55
N LEU A 163 -10.33 -10.82 -12.49
CA LEU A 163 -10.46 -9.86 -13.59
C LEU A 163 -9.25 -8.93 -13.72
N TYR A 164 -8.22 -9.09 -12.88
CA TYR A 164 -6.99 -8.28 -12.91
C TYR A 164 -6.41 -8.04 -14.32
N PRO A 165 -6.28 -9.05 -15.21
CA PRO A 165 -5.72 -8.82 -16.55
C PRO A 165 -6.61 -7.93 -17.42
N LEU A 166 -7.94 -8.09 -17.30
CA LEU A 166 -8.91 -7.28 -18.03
C LEU A 166 -8.86 -5.82 -17.55
N TRP A 167 -8.89 -5.61 -16.23
CA TRP A 167 -8.81 -4.28 -15.64
C TRP A 167 -7.49 -3.60 -15.95
N SER A 168 -6.37 -4.34 -15.93
CA SER A 168 -5.07 -3.78 -16.31
C SER A 168 -5.07 -3.21 -17.73
N ALA A 169 -5.59 -3.99 -18.69
CA ALA A 169 -5.68 -3.56 -20.08
C ALA A 169 -6.65 -2.39 -20.27
N ALA A 170 -7.81 -2.44 -19.62
CA ALA A 170 -8.83 -1.39 -19.69
C ALA A 170 -8.31 -0.07 -19.10
N SER A 171 -7.67 -0.10 -17.93
CA SER A 171 -7.14 1.08 -17.24
C SER A 171 -6.01 1.73 -18.03
N TYR A 172 -5.05 0.94 -18.52
CA TYR A 172 -3.98 1.49 -19.36
C TYR A 172 -4.53 2.10 -20.66
N GLY A 173 -5.47 1.40 -21.32
CA GLY A 173 -6.12 1.90 -22.54
C GLY A 173 -6.93 3.18 -22.30
N LEU A 174 -7.62 3.28 -21.17
CA LEU A 174 -8.36 4.47 -20.75
C LEU A 174 -7.42 5.66 -20.53
N GLY A 175 -6.35 5.46 -19.76
CA GLY A 175 -5.36 6.51 -19.52
C GLY A 175 -4.69 6.98 -20.81
N TRP A 176 -4.28 6.05 -21.67
CA TRP A 176 -3.64 6.41 -22.95
C TRP A 176 -4.59 7.16 -23.88
N SER A 177 -5.82 6.67 -24.05
CA SER A 177 -6.81 7.27 -24.95
C SER A 177 -7.21 8.67 -24.51
N THR A 178 -7.45 8.89 -23.22
CA THR A 178 -7.81 10.20 -22.67
C THR A 178 -6.66 11.20 -22.80
N ALA A 179 -5.42 10.78 -22.57
CA ALA A 179 -4.23 11.62 -22.78
C ALA A 179 -3.93 11.95 -24.25
N LEU A 180 -4.42 11.15 -25.19
CA LEU A 180 -4.38 11.53 -26.61
C LEU A 180 -5.39 12.61 -26.96
N LEU A 181 -6.54 12.65 -26.28
CA LEU A 181 -7.60 13.64 -26.50
C LEU A 181 -7.23 15.02 -25.94
N GLY A 182 -6.36 15.09 -24.93
CA GLY A 182 -5.86 16.37 -24.41
C GLY A 182 -5.58 16.31 -22.91
N GLN A 183 -5.12 17.43 -22.36
CA GLN A 183 -4.93 17.58 -20.91
C GLN A 183 -6.28 17.51 -20.21
N GLU A 184 -7.27 18.25 -20.71
CA GLU A 184 -8.60 18.40 -20.14
C GLU A 184 -9.31 17.05 -20.08
N ALA A 185 -9.20 16.24 -21.15
CA ALA A 185 -9.77 14.89 -21.17
C ALA A 185 -9.05 13.92 -20.22
N ALA A 186 -7.72 14.03 -20.08
CA ALA A 186 -6.96 13.24 -19.10
C ALA A 186 -7.37 13.61 -17.67
N MET A 187 -7.49 14.91 -17.36
CA MET A 187 -7.93 15.39 -16.05
C MET A 187 -9.41 15.06 -15.78
N ALA A 188 -10.28 15.09 -16.79
CA ALA A 188 -11.66 14.61 -16.66
C ALA A 188 -11.73 13.11 -16.35
N CYS A 189 -10.81 12.32 -16.92
CA CYS A 189 -10.67 10.91 -16.58
C CYS A 189 -10.26 10.73 -15.12
N THR A 190 -9.24 11.46 -14.67
CA THR A 190 -8.82 11.49 -13.26
C THR A 190 -9.98 11.86 -12.35
N GLU A 191 -10.63 13.01 -12.59
CA GLU A 191 -11.78 13.48 -11.80
C GLU A 191 -12.86 12.39 -11.67
N ALA A 192 -13.21 11.73 -12.77
CA ALA A 192 -14.21 10.68 -12.80
C ALA A 192 -13.80 9.42 -12.01
N VAL A 193 -12.53 9.03 -12.09
CA VAL A 193 -11.98 7.86 -11.39
C VAL A 193 -11.89 8.14 -9.89
N GLU A 194 -11.27 9.25 -9.49
CA GLU A 194 -11.05 9.58 -8.08
C GLU A 194 -12.36 9.87 -7.35
N THR A 195 -13.37 10.39 -8.06
CA THR A 195 -14.73 10.50 -7.50
C THR A 195 -15.27 9.14 -7.06
N GLU A 196 -15.18 8.11 -7.91
CA GLU A 196 -15.74 6.80 -7.59
C GLU A 196 -14.87 6.02 -6.60
N ILE A 197 -13.54 6.20 -6.63
CA ILE A 197 -12.62 5.65 -5.63
C ILE A 197 -12.87 6.29 -4.26
N GLY A 198 -12.97 7.62 -4.19
CA GLY A 198 -13.27 8.36 -2.97
C GLY A 198 -14.63 7.99 -2.37
N ASP A 199 -15.67 7.85 -3.20
CA ASP A 199 -16.99 7.35 -2.77
C ASP A 199 -16.91 5.93 -2.20
N HIS A 200 -16.11 5.05 -2.83
CA HIS A 200 -15.87 3.70 -2.35
C HIS A 200 -15.21 3.69 -0.97
N TYR A 201 -14.14 4.47 -0.79
CA TYR A 201 -13.48 4.61 0.51
C TYR A 201 -14.40 5.16 1.59
N ASN A 202 -15.19 6.20 1.28
CA ASN A 202 -16.15 6.76 2.22
C ASN A 202 -17.18 5.73 2.67
N SER A 203 -17.71 4.93 1.75
CA SER A 203 -18.63 3.84 2.08
C SER A 203 -17.96 2.79 2.97
N GLN A 204 -16.74 2.36 2.64
CA GLN A 204 -15.99 1.41 3.46
C GLN A 204 -15.74 1.92 4.88
N ILE A 205 -15.20 3.14 5.01
CA ILE A 205 -14.88 3.77 6.29
C ILE A 205 -16.13 3.88 7.17
N ARG A 206 -17.27 4.25 6.58
CA ARG A 206 -18.56 4.30 7.31
C ARG A 206 -18.94 2.93 7.86
N THR A 207 -18.87 1.88 7.04
CA THR A 207 -19.18 0.52 7.48
C THR A 207 -18.23 0.04 8.59
N LEU A 208 -16.93 0.34 8.48
CA LEU A 208 -15.96 0.01 9.54
C LEU A 208 -16.25 0.77 10.85
N LEU A 209 -16.66 2.04 10.77
CA LEU A 209 -17.04 2.82 11.95
C LEU A 209 -18.32 2.31 12.61
N GLU A 210 -19.28 1.84 11.84
CA GLU A 210 -20.47 1.17 12.37
C GLU A 210 -20.09 -0.09 13.13
N MET A 211 -19.20 -0.93 12.57
CA MET A 211 -18.68 -2.11 13.27
C MET A 211 -17.99 -1.75 14.60
N VAL A 212 -17.15 -0.70 14.59
CA VAL A 212 -16.48 -0.19 15.80
C VAL A 212 -17.48 0.22 16.85
N ARG A 213 -18.47 1.03 16.49
CA ARG A 213 -19.52 1.50 17.39
C ARG A 213 -20.28 0.33 18.00
N ASP A 214 -20.63 -0.67 17.21
CA ASP A 214 -21.40 -1.82 17.67
C ASP A 214 -20.58 -2.68 18.65
N TRP A 215 -19.27 -2.86 18.39
CA TRP A 215 -18.37 -3.53 19.33
C TRP A 215 -18.20 -2.77 20.64
N GLU A 216 -18.03 -1.45 20.58
CA GLU A 216 -17.90 -0.59 21.76
C GLU A 216 -19.19 -0.58 22.60
N ALA A 217 -20.36 -0.55 21.95
CA ALA A 217 -21.66 -0.64 22.62
C ALA A 217 -21.86 -1.99 23.34
N GLU A 218 -21.30 -3.08 22.80
CA GLU A 218 -21.26 -4.38 23.45
C GLU A 218 -20.15 -4.50 24.53
N GLY A 219 -19.34 -3.46 24.73
CA GLY A 219 -18.25 -3.41 25.71
C GLY A 219 -16.95 -4.10 25.29
N TYR A 220 -16.74 -4.28 23.98
CA TYR A 220 -15.49 -4.80 23.43
C TYR A 220 -14.53 -3.68 23.02
N GLU A 221 -13.24 -3.95 23.13
CA GLU A 221 -12.19 -3.08 22.60
C GLU A 221 -11.88 -3.41 21.14
N VAL A 222 -11.60 -2.37 20.36
CA VAL A 222 -11.11 -2.49 18.99
C VAL A 222 -9.60 -2.74 18.99
N GLY A 223 -9.19 -3.82 18.34
CA GLY A 223 -7.78 -4.18 18.20
C GLY A 223 -6.98 -3.18 17.35
N ASP A 224 -5.69 -3.08 17.65
CA ASP A 224 -4.78 -2.09 17.05
C ASP A 224 -4.71 -2.23 15.52
N GLU A 225 -4.65 -3.45 15.00
CA GLU A 225 -4.64 -3.73 13.56
C GLU A 225 -5.87 -3.15 12.82
N PHE A 226 -7.05 -3.18 13.45
CA PHE A 226 -8.26 -2.60 12.85
C PHE A 226 -8.22 -1.07 12.87
N ARG A 227 -7.65 -0.47 13.94
CA ARG A 227 -7.44 0.98 14.03
C ARG A 227 -6.43 1.44 12.97
N ASP A 228 -5.36 0.68 12.77
CA ASP A 228 -4.34 0.94 11.75
C ASP A 228 -4.94 0.86 10.34
N LEU A 229 -5.79 -0.15 10.07
CA LEU A 229 -6.52 -0.25 8.81
C LEU A 229 -7.39 1.00 8.58
N LEU A 230 -8.21 1.38 9.57
CA LEU A 230 -9.08 2.55 9.46
C LEU A 230 -8.29 3.85 9.24
N SER A 231 -7.15 4.01 9.93
CA SER A 231 -6.25 5.14 9.73
C SER A 231 -5.65 5.15 8.32
N THR A 232 -5.27 3.97 7.82
CA THR A 232 -4.71 3.82 6.47
C THR A 232 -5.74 4.19 5.40
N LEU A 233 -6.97 3.68 5.52
CA LEU A 233 -8.06 3.98 4.58
C LEU A 233 -8.44 5.47 4.56
N ARG A 234 -8.43 6.13 5.74
CA ARG A 234 -8.70 7.57 5.82
C ARG A 234 -7.61 8.39 5.14
N ARG A 235 -6.34 8.05 5.39
CA ARG A 235 -5.21 8.73 4.75
C ARG A 235 -5.30 8.62 3.23
N ILE A 236 -5.47 7.40 2.71
CA ILE A 236 -5.54 7.16 1.26
C ILE A 236 -6.73 7.92 0.68
N ARG A 237 -7.94 7.82 1.26
CA ARG A 237 -9.09 8.62 0.83
C ARG A 237 -8.79 10.12 0.74
N ASP A 238 -8.12 10.68 1.73
CA ASP A 238 -7.80 12.11 1.76
C ASP A 238 -6.80 12.47 0.64
N GLU A 239 -5.87 11.57 0.32
CA GLU A 239 -4.96 11.68 -0.82
C GLU A 239 -5.72 11.57 -2.17
N GLU A 240 -6.70 10.67 -2.31
CA GLU A 240 -7.56 10.58 -3.50
C GLU A 240 -8.39 11.86 -3.75
N LEU A 241 -8.89 12.47 -2.67
CA LEU A 241 -9.60 13.75 -2.77
C LEU A 241 -8.67 14.87 -3.21
N GLU A 242 -7.40 14.84 -2.80
CA GLU A 242 -6.39 15.77 -3.30
C GLU A 242 -6.19 15.60 -4.82
N HIS A 243 -6.16 14.37 -5.33
CA HIS A 243 -6.04 14.10 -6.76
C HIS A 243 -7.24 14.61 -7.55
N LEU A 244 -8.43 14.45 -7.00
CA LEU A 244 -9.66 15.02 -7.55
C LEU A 244 -9.58 16.55 -7.63
N ASP A 245 -9.13 17.21 -6.57
CA ASP A 245 -8.96 18.67 -6.54
C ASP A 245 -7.94 19.12 -7.60
N HIS A 246 -6.78 18.44 -7.69
CA HIS A 246 -5.79 18.71 -8.73
C HIS A 246 -6.38 18.58 -10.14
N ALA A 247 -7.21 17.57 -10.40
CA ALA A 247 -7.85 17.40 -11.70
C ALA A 247 -8.78 18.56 -12.05
N VAL A 248 -9.59 19.02 -11.09
CA VAL A 248 -10.49 20.17 -11.26
C VAL A 248 -9.70 21.47 -11.48
N GLU A 249 -8.63 21.69 -10.72
CA GLU A 249 -7.74 22.85 -10.88
C GLU A 249 -7.05 22.88 -12.24
N HIS A 250 -6.80 21.70 -12.83
CA HIS A 250 -6.14 21.54 -14.14
C HIS A 250 -7.12 21.33 -15.29
N ASP A 251 -8.27 22.00 -15.22
CA ASP A 251 -9.24 22.19 -16.30
C ASP A 251 -9.97 20.91 -16.74
N SER A 252 -10.18 19.94 -15.84
CA SER A 252 -10.99 18.75 -16.15
C SER A 252 -12.36 19.11 -16.74
N GLN A 253 -13.04 20.11 -16.17
CA GLN A 253 -14.37 20.56 -16.58
C GLN A 253 -14.44 21.19 -17.98
N LYS A 254 -13.28 21.51 -18.59
CA LYS A 254 -13.20 22.02 -19.96
C LYS A 254 -13.18 20.92 -21.03
N ALA A 255 -13.17 19.64 -20.65
CA ALA A 255 -13.31 18.56 -21.61
C ALA A 255 -14.65 18.67 -22.37
N GLU A 256 -14.66 18.45 -23.68
CA GLU A 256 -15.88 18.54 -24.48
C GLU A 256 -16.23 17.20 -25.15
N PRO A 257 -17.39 16.58 -24.84
CA PRO A 257 -18.33 16.89 -23.76
C PRO A 257 -17.95 16.20 -22.42
N HIS A 258 -17.60 17.00 -21.40
CA HIS A 258 -17.17 16.54 -20.06
C HIS A 258 -18.15 15.56 -19.42
N TRP A 259 -19.42 15.95 -19.31
CA TRP A 259 -20.45 15.15 -18.64
C TRP A 259 -20.62 13.75 -19.26
N LEU A 260 -20.39 13.61 -20.57
CA LEU A 260 -20.51 12.34 -21.26
C LEU A 260 -19.29 11.47 -21.00
N LEU A 261 -18.08 12.06 -21.08
CA LEU A 261 -16.84 11.38 -20.80
C LEU A 261 -16.80 10.89 -19.34
N THR A 262 -17.02 11.80 -18.38
CA THR A 262 -17.02 11.46 -16.96
C THR A 262 -18.17 10.52 -16.62
N GLY A 263 -19.36 10.71 -17.20
CA GLY A 263 -20.49 9.80 -17.01
C GLY A 263 -20.19 8.36 -17.46
N PHE A 264 -19.55 8.18 -18.61
CA PHE A 264 -19.14 6.87 -19.12
C PHE A 264 -18.06 6.23 -18.24
N ILE A 265 -17.03 6.99 -17.86
CA ILE A 265 -15.93 6.49 -17.02
C ILE A 265 -16.46 6.08 -15.65
N ARG A 266 -17.28 6.91 -15.01
CA ARG A 266 -17.90 6.60 -13.71
C ARG A 266 -18.77 5.35 -13.77
N LEU A 267 -19.53 5.16 -14.86
CA LEU A 267 -20.28 3.93 -15.07
C LEU A 267 -19.36 2.70 -15.17
N GLY A 268 -18.24 2.83 -15.89
CA GLY A 268 -17.19 1.81 -15.97
C GLY A 268 -16.61 1.47 -14.59
N CYS A 269 -16.22 2.46 -13.81
CA CYS A 269 -15.69 2.29 -12.45
C CYS A 269 -16.69 1.55 -11.54
N ARG A 270 -17.96 1.95 -11.52
CA ARG A 270 -18.99 1.24 -10.74
C ARG A 270 -19.15 -0.23 -11.16
N GLY A 271 -19.11 -0.49 -12.47
CA GLY A 271 -19.13 -1.85 -13.01
C GLY A 271 -17.93 -2.67 -12.56
N ALA A 272 -16.73 -2.09 -12.62
CA ALA A 272 -15.48 -2.73 -12.21
C ALA A 272 -15.45 -3.03 -10.70
N ILE A 273 -15.90 -2.09 -9.86
CA ILE A 273 -16.08 -2.27 -8.41
C ILE A 273 -17.03 -3.43 -8.15
N TRP A 274 -18.25 -3.37 -8.69
CA TRP A 274 -19.28 -4.40 -8.50
C TRP A 274 -18.80 -5.81 -8.90
N ALA A 275 -18.06 -5.91 -10.02
CA ALA A 275 -17.53 -7.18 -10.48
C ALA A 275 -16.39 -7.69 -9.59
N SER A 276 -15.49 -6.80 -9.17
CA SER A 276 -14.32 -7.15 -8.34
C SER A 276 -14.70 -7.51 -6.90
N GLU A 277 -15.83 -7.03 -6.38
CA GLU A 277 -16.37 -7.52 -5.10
C GLU A 277 -16.66 -9.04 -5.13
N ARG A 278 -17.06 -9.56 -6.31
CA ARG A 278 -17.60 -10.91 -6.47
C ARG A 278 -16.59 -11.92 -7.00
N ILE A 279 -15.59 -11.47 -7.77
CA ILE A 279 -14.71 -12.31 -8.60
C ILE A 279 -13.24 -12.08 -8.25
#